data_AF-A0A1V4ZS08-F1
#
_entry.id   AF-A0A1V4ZS08-F1
#
_cell.length_a   1.000
_cell.length_b   1.000
_cell.length_c   1.000
_cell.angle_alpha   90.00
_cell.angle_beta   90.00
_cell.angle_gamma   90.00
#
_symmetry.space_group_name_H-M   'P 1'
#
loop_
_entity.id
_entity.type
_entity.pdbx_description
1 polymer ?
#
loop_
_entity_poly.entity_id
_entity_poly.type
_entity_poly.pdbx_seq_one_letter_code
_entity_poly.pdbx_strand_id
1 'polypeptide(L)'
;MKYATDAYYVAHSGFDQSATDGTTDTLHHVALNGLEPDTLYHYRVTYGEQQTVDLHFWTFPESGAFTFVVYSDTQDQLPTYSQLGRHKQGTDRIAAEPNITFVLHSDDLVNDASNL
;
A
#
# COMPACT_ATOMS: atom_id res chain seq x y z
N MET A 1 -14.56 0.29 1.57
CA MET A 1 -13.69 -0.05 0.42
C MET A 1 -14.46 -0.93 -0.57
N LYS A 2 -14.24 -0.73 -1.87
CA LYS A 2 -14.69 -1.63 -2.95
C LYS A 2 -13.48 -2.17 -3.69
N TYR A 3 -13.55 -3.41 -4.16
CA TYR A 3 -12.43 -4.08 -4.82
C TYR A 3 -12.91 -5.16 -5.78
N ALA A 4 -12.03 -5.57 -6.70
CA ALA A 4 -12.26 -6.59 -7.71
C ALA A 4 -10.93 -7.11 -8.25
N THR A 5 -10.92 -8.32 -8.81
CA THR A 5 -9.77 -8.79 -9.60
C THR A 5 -9.58 -7.90 -10.84
N ASP A 6 -8.36 -7.81 -11.37
CA ASP A 6 -8.08 -7.10 -12.63
C ASP A 6 -8.98 -7.59 -13.77
N ALA A 7 -9.16 -8.91 -13.88
CA ALA A 7 -10.05 -9.52 -14.87
C ALA A 7 -11.50 -8.99 -14.77
N TYR A 8 -12.06 -8.92 -13.57
CA TYR A 8 -13.41 -8.38 -13.39
C TYR A 8 -13.44 -6.87 -13.65
N TYR A 9 -12.46 -6.14 -13.14
CA TYR A 9 -12.38 -4.69 -13.26
C TYR A 9 -12.31 -4.25 -14.72
N VAL A 10 -11.45 -4.86 -15.53
CA VAL A 10 -11.30 -4.57 -16.96
C VAL A 10 -12.57 -4.90 -17.72
N ALA A 11 -13.22 -6.03 -17.42
CA ALA A 11 -14.42 -6.47 -18.13
C ALA A 11 -15.66 -5.60 -17.81
N HIS A 12 -15.78 -5.09 -16.59
CA HIS A 12 -17.01 -4.43 -16.11
C HIS A 12 -16.83 -2.95 -15.78
N SER A 13 -15.61 -2.42 -15.86
CA SER A 13 -15.27 -1.06 -15.42
C SER A 13 -15.77 -0.75 -14.01
N GLY A 14 -15.65 -1.72 -13.09
CA GLY A 14 -16.29 -1.66 -11.79
C GLY A 14 -15.77 -2.68 -10.78
N PHE A 15 -16.42 -2.70 -9.62
CA PHE A 15 -16.05 -3.54 -8.49
C PHE A 15 -17.22 -4.46 -8.12
N ASP A 16 -16.95 -5.74 -7.87
CA ASP A 16 -17.92 -6.75 -7.42
C ASP A 16 -17.86 -7.03 -5.93
N GLN A 17 -16.78 -6.64 -5.26
CA GLN A 17 -16.58 -6.91 -3.83
C GLN A 17 -16.49 -5.61 -3.02
N SER A 18 -16.82 -5.72 -1.73
CA SER A 18 -16.71 -4.60 -0.80
C SER A 18 -16.40 -5.08 0.61
N ALA A 19 -15.70 -4.23 1.36
CA ALA A 19 -15.32 -4.46 2.75
C ALA A 19 -15.28 -3.13 3.50
N THR A 20 -15.56 -3.18 4.80
CA THR A 20 -15.53 -2.03 5.72
C THR A 20 -15.12 -2.51 7.10
N ASP A 21 -14.43 -1.67 7.86
CA ASP A 21 -14.15 -1.92 9.28
C ASP A 21 -15.33 -1.50 10.19
N GLY A 22 -16.29 -0.74 9.64
CA GLY A 22 -17.50 -0.34 10.33
C GLY A 22 -17.29 0.72 11.40
N THR A 23 -16.10 1.34 11.48
CA THR A 23 -15.81 2.40 12.46
C THR A 23 -15.80 3.77 11.79
N THR A 24 -15.77 4.82 12.62
CA THR A 24 -15.63 6.22 12.19
C THR A 24 -14.42 6.83 12.88
N ASP A 25 -13.26 6.24 12.62
CA ASP A 25 -11.97 6.70 13.15
C ASP A 25 -11.19 7.48 12.08
N THR A 26 -10.02 8.00 12.45
CA THR A 26 -9.07 8.58 11.49
C THR A 26 -8.12 7.52 10.91
N LEU A 27 -7.93 6.41 11.62
CA LEU A 27 -7.13 5.27 11.20
C LEU A 27 -8.03 4.05 11.02
N HIS A 28 -8.09 3.55 9.79
CA HIS A 28 -8.94 2.44 9.40
C HIS A 28 -8.13 1.19 9.06
N HIS A 29 -8.60 0.03 9.50
CA HIS A 29 -8.00 -1.27 9.18
C HIS A 29 -9.06 -2.20 8.57
N VAL A 30 -9.06 -2.34 7.25
CA VAL A 30 -10.03 -3.17 6.53
C VAL A 30 -9.38 -4.50 6.15
N ALA A 31 -9.85 -5.59 6.77
CA ALA A 31 -9.40 -6.93 6.44
C ALA A 31 -10.10 -7.45 5.17
N LEU A 32 -9.31 -7.94 4.21
CA LEU A 32 -9.79 -8.63 3.01
C LEU A 32 -9.43 -10.11 3.13
N ASN A 33 -10.40 -11.00 2.92
CA ASN A 33 -10.24 -12.43 3.12
C ASN A 33 -10.69 -13.19 1.86
N GLY A 34 -10.18 -14.41 1.69
CA GLY A 34 -10.59 -15.28 0.58
C GLY A 34 -10.15 -14.76 -0.80
N LEU A 35 -9.07 -13.98 -0.85
CA LEU A 35 -8.50 -13.50 -2.10
C LEU A 35 -7.78 -14.64 -2.83
N GLU A 36 -7.83 -14.60 -4.16
CA GLU A 36 -7.09 -15.53 -5.01
C GLU A 36 -5.58 -15.25 -4.87
N PRO A 37 -4.72 -16.28 -4.78
CA PRO A 37 -3.27 -16.08 -4.74
C PRO A 37 -2.75 -15.55 -6.08
N ASP A 38 -1.57 -14.91 -6.05
CA ASP A 38 -0.89 -14.38 -7.24
C ASP A 38 -1.80 -13.56 -8.19
N THR A 39 -2.67 -12.73 -7.61
CA THR A 39 -3.73 -12.04 -8.35
C THR A 39 -3.66 -10.54 -8.12
N LEU A 40 -3.73 -9.78 -9.22
CA LEU A 40 -3.87 -8.33 -9.18
C LEU A 40 -5.31 -7.95 -8.83
N TYR A 41 -5.47 -7.15 -7.79
CA TYR A 41 -6.74 -6.55 -7.39
C TYR A 41 -6.72 -5.05 -7.58
N HIS A 42 -7.81 -4.50 -8.10
CA HIS A 42 -8.11 -3.07 -8.08
C HIS A 42 -8.97 -2.76 -6.85
N TYR A 43 -8.76 -1.59 -6.27
CA TYR A 43 -9.58 -1.10 -5.17
C TYR A 43 -9.75 0.41 -5.15
N ARG A 44 -10.83 0.83 -4.48
CA ARG A 44 -11.06 2.22 -4.07
C ARG A 44 -11.55 2.28 -2.64
N VAL A 45 -11.03 3.26 -1.91
CA VAL A 45 -11.48 3.58 -0.55
C VAL A 45 -12.41 4.78 -0.62
N THR A 46 -13.52 4.71 0.10
CA THR A 46 -14.49 5.80 0.25
C THR A 46 -14.56 6.15 1.73
N TYR A 47 -14.46 7.44 2.04
CA TYR A 47 -14.61 7.99 3.38
C TYR A 47 -15.43 9.27 3.30
N GLY A 48 -16.60 9.29 3.93
CA GLY A 48 -17.58 10.36 3.73
C GLY A 48 -17.94 10.52 2.25
N GLU A 49 -17.82 11.74 1.72
CA GLU A 49 -18.06 12.06 0.31
C GLU A 49 -16.81 11.90 -0.57
N GLN A 50 -15.65 11.58 0.01
CA GLN A 50 -14.39 11.44 -0.70
C GLN A 50 -14.12 10.00 -1.10
N GLN A 51 -13.47 9.86 -2.25
CA GLN A 51 -13.04 8.57 -2.78
C GLN A 51 -11.63 8.70 -3.34
N THR A 52 -10.83 7.65 -3.14
CA THR A 52 -9.51 7.56 -3.78
C THR A 52 -9.64 7.41 -5.29
N VAL A 53 -8.52 7.66 -5.99
CA VAL A 53 -8.30 7.14 -7.34
C VAL A 53 -8.29 5.62 -7.33
N ASP A 54 -8.21 5.03 -8.52
CA ASP A 54 -7.98 3.59 -8.67
C ASP A 54 -6.61 3.22 -8.14
N LEU A 55 -6.57 2.29 -7.19
CA LEU A 55 -5.37 1.76 -6.58
C LEU A 55 -5.35 0.24 -6.80
N HIS A 56 -4.18 -0.38 -6.68
CA HIS A 56 -4.06 -1.81 -6.88
C HIS A 56 -3.03 -2.45 -5.95
N PHE A 57 -3.18 -3.74 -5.71
CA PHE A 57 -2.21 -4.56 -5.00
C PHE A 57 -2.21 -5.98 -5.58
N TRP A 58 -1.10 -6.70 -5.36
CA TRP A 58 -0.99 -8.12 -5.66
C TRP A 58 -1.13 -8.94 -4.40
N THR A 59 -1.84 -10.06 -4.47
CA THR A 59 -1.75 -11.11 -3.45
C THR A 59 -0.48 -11.93 -3.64
N PHE A 60 0.00 -12.54 -2.55
CA PHE A 60 1.18 -13.40 -2.62
C PHE A 60 0.90 -14.69 -3.42
N PRO A 61 1.90 -15.20 -4.16
CA PRO A 61 1.81 -16.53 -4.75
C PRO A 61 1.93 -17.62 -3.67
N GLU A 62 1.28 -18.76 -3.88
CA GLU A 62 1.37 -19.90 -2.96
C GLU A 62 2.75 -20.57 -2.97
N SER A 63 3.49 -20.43 -4.07
CA SER A 63 4.83 -21.00 -4.24
C SER A 63 5.64 -20.24 -5.29
N GLY A 64 6.94 -20.51 -5.36
CA GLY A 64 7.84 -19.87 -6.32
C GLY A 64 8.74 -18.80 -5.68
N ALA A 65 9.51 -18.14 -6.53
CA ALA A 65 10.42 -17.07 -6.12
C ALA A 65 9.67 -15.74 -6.06
N PHE A 66 10.06 -14.88 -5.11
CA PHE A 66 9.60 -13.51 -5.02
C PHE A 66 10.79 -12.58 -4.76
N THR A 67 10.63 -11.31 -5.12
CA THR A 67 11.62 -10.26 -4.87
C THR A 67 11.02 -9.24 -3.91
N PHE A 68 11.81 -8.76 -2.97
CA PHE A 68 11.37 -7.73 -2.03
C PHE A 68 12.51 -6.78 -1.75
N VAL A 69 12.18 -5.56 -1.34
CA VAL A 69 13.16 -4.57 -0.91
C VAL A 69 13.13 -4.44 0.60
N VAL A 70 14.31 -4.39 1.20
CA VAL A 70 14.50 -3.99 2.61
C VAL A 70 15.09 -2.59 2.63
N TYR A 71 14.50 -1.70 3.41
CA TYR A 71 15.04 -0.37 3.66
C TYR A 71 14.78 0.05 5.11
N SER A 72 15.63 0.93 5.64
CA SER A 72 15.59 1.37 7.02
C SER A 72 16.16 2.77 7.14
N ASP A 73 16.08 3.35 8.34
CA ASP A 73 16.78 4.59 8.71
C ASP A 73 16.43 5.73 7.75
N THR A 74 15.14 5.94 7.48
CA THR A 74 14.65 7.04 6.61
C THR A 74 14.14 8.25 7.38
N GLN A 75 14.42 8.32 8.68
CA GLN A 75 14.16 9.49 9.54
C GLN A 75 14.81 10.76 8.97
N ASP A 76 14.38 11.95 9.42
CA ASP A 76 15.01 13.21 9.02
C ASP A 76 16.49 13.28 9.44
N GLN A 77 17.24 14.11 8.74
CA GLN A 77 18.64 14.40 9.05
C GLN A 77 18.87 15.89 8.84
N LEU A 78 18.39 16.70 9.78
CA LEU A 78 18.48 18.15 9.67
C LEU A 78 19.93 18.66 9.79
N PRO A 79 20.27 19.75 9.06
CA PRO A 79 19.41 20.51 8.15
C PRO A 79 19.32 19.91 6.73
N THR A 80 19.98 18.78 6.47
CA THR A 80 20.18 18.21 5.13
C THR A 80 18.89 17.64 4.52
N TYR A 81 18.12 16.88 5.31
CA TYR A 81 16.90 16.23 4.84
C TYR A 81 15.77 16.37 5.86
N SER A 82 14.57 16.71 5.39
CA SER A 82 13.32 16.45 6.12
C SER A 82 12.98 14.96 6.07
N GLN A 83 12.08 14.51 6.94
CA GLN A 83 11.64 13.11 6.99
C GLN A 83 11.00 12.72 5.65
N LEU A 84 10.06 13.53 5.16
CA LEU A 84 9.46 13.34 3.85
C LEU A 84 10.53 13.33 2.74
N GLY A 85 11.51 14.23 2.79
CA GLY A 85 12.57 14.30 1.78
C GLY A 85 13.43 13.03 1.73
N ARG A 86 13.84 12.52 2.89
CA ARG A 86 14.70 11.32 2.98
C ARG A 86 13.92 10.06 2.65
N HIS A 87 12.71 9.91 3.19
CA HIS A 87 11.83 8.79 2.89
C HIS A 87 11.45 8.75 1.40
N LYS A 88 11.04 9.89 0.81
CA LYS A 88 10.68 9.98 -0.61
C LYS A 88 11.82 9.55 -1.52
N GLN A 89 13.05 9.95 -1.22
CA GLN A 89 14.20 9.57 -2.03
C GLN A 89 14.40 8.04 -2.08
N GLY A 90 14.14 7.34 -0.97
CA GLY A 90 14.17 5.89 -0.91
C GLY A 90 13.00 5.28 -1.69
N THR A 91 11.78 5.74 -1.42
CA THR A 91 10.57 5.18 -2.03
C THR A 91 10.47 5.45 -3.53
N ASP A 92 10.99 6.57 -4.03
CA ASP A 92 11.08 6.85 -5.48
C ASP A 92 11.96 5.81 -6.19
N ARG A 93 13.04 5.35 -5.55
CA ARG A 93 13.90 4.29 -6.11
C ARG A 93 13.20 2.95 -6.08
N ILE A 94 12.57 2.63 -4.95
CA ILE A 94 11.79 1.39 -4.79
C ILE A 94 10.68 1.32 -5.85
N ALA A 95 9.98 2.43 -6.11
CA ALA A 95 8.94 2.50 -7.12
C ALA A 95 9.44 2.28 -8.56
N ALA A 96 10.74 2.48 -8.81
CA ALA A 96 11.38 2.20 -10.09
C ALA A 96 11.90 0.76 -10.21
N GLU A 97 11.93 -0.01 -9.12
CA GLU A 97 12.38 -1.40 -9.14
C GLU A 97 11.32 -2.30 -9.79
N PRO A 98 11.67 -3.09 -10.81
CA PRO A 98 10.72 -4.00 -11.44
C PRO A 98 10.46 -5.22 -10.55
N ASN A 99 9.24 -5.74 -10.60
CA ASN A 99 8.87 -7.05 -10.02
C ASN A 99 9.10 -7.19 -8.50
N ILE A 100 8.96 -6.10 -7.74
CA ILE A 100 8.94 -6.17 -6.27
C ILE A 100 7.56 -6.61 -5.78
N THR A 101 7.52 -7.62 -4.91
CA THR A 101 6.27 -8.17 -4.35
C THR A 101 5.82 -7.40 -3.12
N PHE A 102 6.78 -7.02 -2.27
CA PHE A 102 6.53 -6.21 -1.09
C PHE A 102 7.78 -5.45 -0.67
N VAL A 103 7.60 -4.52 0.27
CA VAL A 103 8.68 -3.74 0.87
C VAL A 103 8.67 -4.01 2.38
N LEU A 104 9.83 -4.35 2.93
CA LEU A 104 10.06 -4.42 4.37
C LEU A 104 10.77 -3.15 4.81
N HIS A 105 10.10 -2.33 5.61
CA HIS A 105 10.73 -1.25 6.34
C HIS A 105 11.19 -1.77 7.70
N SER A 106 12.49 -1.71 8.00
CA SER A 106 13.07 -2.42 9.15
C SER A 106 13.27 -1.59 10.41
N ASP A 107 13.40 -0.25 10.30
CA ASP A 107 13.34 0.65 11.45
C ASP A 107 13.41 2.13 11.03
N ASP A 108 13.19 3.02 12.00
CA ASP A 108 13.57 4.44 11.95
C ASP A 108 12.94 5.22 10.78
N LEU A 109 11.61 5.18 10.72
CA LEU A 109 10.83 6.09 9.86
C LEU A 109 10.77 7.50 10.44
N VAL A 110 10.73 7.61 11.78
CA VAL A 110 10.56 8.85 12.53
C VAL A 110 11.71 9.02 13.53
N ASN A 111 12.19 10.25 13.74
CA ASN A 111 13.21 10.54 14.75
C ASN A 111 12.64 10.74 16.15
N ASP A 112 11.49 11.40 16.24
CA ASP A 112 10.85 11.75 17.50
C ASP A 112 9.37 11.39 17.41
N ALA A 113 8.97 10.41 18.21
CA ALA A 113 7.59 9.92 18.26
C ALA A 113 6.60 10.96 18.80
N SER A 114 7.07 12.07 19.39
CA SER A 114 6.23 13.18 19.84
C SER A 114 5.89 14.19 18.75
N ASN A 115 6.49 14.06 17.56
CA ASN A 115 6.27 14.93 16.40
C ASN A 115 5.11 14.37 15.57
N LEU A 116 3.88 14.45 16.10
CA LEU A 116 2.62 14.13 15.42
C LEU A 116 2.01 15.36 14.75
#